data_AF-A0A8T4KZV6-F1
#
_entry.id   AF-A0A8T4KZV6-F1
#
_cell.length_a   1.000
_cell.length_b   1.000
_cell.length_c   1.000
_cell.angle_alpha   90.00
_cell.angle_beta   90.00
_cell.angle_gamma   90.00
#
_symmetry.space_group_name_H-M   'P 1'
#
loop_
_entity.id
_entity.type
_entity.pdbx_description
1 polymer ?
#
loop_
_entity_poly.entity_id
_entity_poly.type
_entity_poly.pdbx_seq_one_letter_code
_entity_poly.pdbx_strand_id
1 'polypeptide(L)' 'MAEFKVFLSMLKTNPVPTQYFDVTKISGSSSNYRIRIGQYRILYIVLWQEKIIKVFDIDRRDENTYS' A
#
# COMPACT_ATOMS: atom_id res chain seq x y z
N MET A 1 11.88 -9.43 2.53
CA MET A 1 12.63 -8.18 2.85
C MET A 1 13.07 -7.40 1.61
N ALA A 2 13.54 -8.03 0.52
CA ALA A 2 13.98 -7.32 -0.69
C ALA A 2 12.86 -6.54 -1.40
N GLU A 3 11.69 -7.15 -1.59
CA GLU A 3 10.54 -6.55 -2.30
C GLU A 3 10.01 -5.28 -1.62
N PHE A 4 10.03 -5.24 -0.29
CA PHE A 4 9.57 -4.08 0.48
C PHE A 4 10.46 -2.85 0.23
N LYS A 5 11.78 -3.02 0.16
CA LYS A 5 12.71 -1.92 -0.14
C LYS A 5 12.53 -1.37 -1.56
N VAL A 6 12.29 -2.26 -2.53
CA VAL A 6 12.01 -1.87 -3.92
C VAL A 6 10.74 -1.04 -3.98
N PHE A 7 9.68 -1.50 -3.31
CA PHE A 7 8.43 -0.76 -3.22
C PHE A 7 8.60 0.64 -2.60
N LEU A 8 9.26 0.74 -1.45
CA LEU A 8 9.51 2.04 -0.80
C LEU A 8 10.31 2.99 -1.70
N SER A 9 11.20 2.48 -2.53
CA SER A 9 11.98 3.28 -3.48
C SER A 9 11.09 3.79 -4.61
N MET A 10 10.18 2.95 -5.12
CA MET A 10 9.20 3.32 -6.14
C MET A 10 8.20 4.37 -5.66
N LEU A 11 7.73 4.29 -4.40
CA LEU A 11 6.79 5.26 -3.84
C LEU A 11 7.30 6.71 -3.87
N LYS A 12 8.62 6.92 -3.92
CA LYS A 12 9.22 8.26 -4.01
C LYS A 12 8.91 8.97 -5.32
N THR A 13 8.70 8.22 -6.40
CA THR A 13 8.46 8.76 -7.76
C THR A 13 7.08 8.40 -8.28
N ASN A 14 6.52 7.28 -7.84
CA ASN A 14 5.19 6.80 -8.22
C ASN A 14 4.40 6.35 -6.97
N PRO A 15 3.53 7.20 -6.41
CA PRO A 15 2.72 6.88 -5.23
C PRO A 15 1.69 5.76 -5.44
N VAL A 16 1.37 5.41 -6.69
CA VAL A 16 0.35 4.41 -7.04
C VAL A 16 0.90 3.46 -8.13
N PRO A 17 1.86 2.58 -7.79
CA PRO A 17 2.59 1.77 -8.76
C PRO A 17 1.84 0.51 -9.23
N THR A 18 0.62 0.67 -9.74
CA THR A 18 -0.27 -0.43 -10.16
C THR A 18 0.28 -1.30 -11.28
N GLN A 19 1.22 -0.79 -12.08
CA GLN A 19 1.87 -1.56 -13.15
C GLN A 19 2.85 -2.62 -12.62
N TYR A 20 3.33 -2.47 -11.38
CA TYR A 20 4.41 -3.29 -10.83
C TYR A 20 4.00 -4.01 -9.53
N PHE A 21 2.97 -3.54 -8.86
CA PHE A 21 2.51 -4.05 -7.56
C PHE A 21 0.98 -4.20 -7.55
N ASP A 22 0.47 -5.15 -6.75
CA ASP A 22 -0.96 -5.28 -6.42
C ASP A 22 -1.37 -4.10 -5.52
N VAL A 23 -1.58 -2.96 -6.16
CA VAL A 23 -2.11 -1.73 -5.57
C VAL A 23 -3.56 -1.58 -6.00
N THR A 24 -4.46 -1.46 -5.04
CA THR A 24 -5.88 -1.23 -5.29
C THR A 24 -6.34 0.01 -4.53
N LYS A 25 -7.06 0.90 -5.20
CA LYS A 25 -7.72 2.02 -4.54
C LYS A 25 -8.90 1.52 -3.70
N ILE A 26 -9.00 1.97 -2.46
CA ILE A 26 -10.11 1.58 -1.57
C ILE A 26 -11.37 2.34 -2.01
N SER A 27 -12.48 1.61 -2.18
CA SER A 27 -13.76 2.19 -2.58
C SER A 27 -14.24 3.23 -1.57
N GLY A 28 -14.90 4.29 -2.06
CA GLY A 28 -15.38 5.38 -1.21
C GLY A 28 -14.28 6.35 -0.72
N SER A 29 -13.01 6.13 -1.08
CA SER A 29 -11.92 7.07 -0.79
C SER A 29 -11.38 7.73 -2.05
N SER A 30 -10.96 9.00 -1.95
CA SER A 30 -10.28 9.72 -3.02
C SER A 30 -8.81 9.31 -3.19
N SER A 31 -8.13 8.95 -2.10
CA SER A 31 -6.67 8.77 -2.06
C SER A 31 -6.17 7.67 -1.13
N ASN A 32 -7.04 6.77 -0.65
CA ASN A 32 -6.61 5.61 0.13
C ASN A 32 -6.37 4.41 -0.80
N TYR A 33 -5.28 3.70 -0.54
CA TYR A 33 -4.83 2.58 -1.32
C TYR A 33 -4.44 1.42 -0.41
N ARG A 34 -4.62 0.21 -0.91
CA ARG A 34 -4.07 -1.03 -0.34
C ARG A 34 -3.00 -1.54 -1.29
N ILE A 35 -1.84 -1.88 -0.76
CA ILE A 35 -0.85 -2.69 -1.47
C ILE A 35 -0.69 -4.06 -0.81
N ARG A 36 -0.47 -5.11 -1.63
CA ARG A 36 0.00 -6.42 -1.16
C ARG A 36 1.47 -6.63 -1.51
N ILE A 37 2.27 -6.98 -0.52
CA ILE A 37 3.69 -7.33 -0.68
C ILE A 37 3.92 -8.65 0.03
N GLY A 38 4.05 -9.74 -0.76
CA GLY A 38 4.09 -11.09 -0.22
C GLY A 38 2.85 -11.38 0.64
N GLN A 39 3.08 -11.69 1.92
CA GLN A 39 2.02 -11.96 2.89
C GLN A 39 1.55 -10.73 3.67
N TYR A 40 1.95 -9.51 3.30
CA TYR A 40 1.54 -8.30 4.00
C TYR A 40 0.52 -7.51 3.20
N ARG A 41 -0.46 -6.94 3.91
CA ARG A 41 -1.40 -5.94 3.40
C ARG A 41 -1.04 -4.61 4.06
N ILE A 42 -0.76 -3.59 3.26
CA ILE A 42 -0.43 -2.26 3.76
C ILE A 42 -1.49 -1.29 3.25
N LEU A 43 -2.10 -0.54 4.17
CA LEU A 43 -3.01 0.54 3.84
C LEU A 43 -2.31 1.88 3.99
N TYR A 44 -2.41 2.71 2.96
CA TYR A 44 -1.79 4.01 2.93
C TYR A 44 -2.67 5.05 2.24
N ILE A 45 -2.47 6.31 2.61
CA ILE A 45 -3.09 7.48 1.97
C ILE A 45 -2.02 8.29 1.26
N VAL A 46 -2.35 8.78 0.06
CA VAL A 46 -1.52 9.75 -0.67
C VAL A 46 -2.11 11.15 -0.46
N LEU A 47 -1.39 11.95 0.30
CA LEU A 47 -1.66 13.37 0.53
C LEU A 47 -0.96 14.17 -0.59
N TRP A 48 -1.67 14.33 -1.72
CA TRP A 48 -1.09 14.84 -2.96
C TRP A 48 -0.58 16.28 -2.87
N GLN A 49 -1.27 17.14 -2.10
CA GLN A 49 -0.88 18.53 -1.95
C GLN A 49 0.38 18.65 -1.10
N GLU A 50 0.47 17.86 -0.05
CA GLU A 50 1.58 17.81 0.89
C GLU A 50 2.76 16.97 0.38
N LYS A 51 2.55 16.19 -0.69
CA LYS A 51 3.49 15.19 -1.21
C LYS A 51 3.90 14.17 -0.14
N ILE A 52 2.95 13.78 0.71
CA ILE A 52 3.16 12.83 1.81
C ILE A 52 2.43 11.53 1.50
N ILE A 53 3.10 10.40 1.77
CA ILE A 53 2.45 9.10 1.82
C ILE A 53 2.41 8.68 3.29
N LYS A 54 1.20 8.52 3.84
CA LYS A 54 1.02 8.09 5.22
C LYS A 54 0.51 6.65 5.24
N VAL A 55 1.32 5.74 5.78
CA VAL A 55 0.89 4.38 6.10
C VAL A 55 0.13 4.42 7.41
N PHE A 56 -1.06 3.82 7.45
CA PHE A 56 -1.90 3.82 8.64
C PHE A 56 -2.27 2.41 9.13
N ASP A 57 -2.02 1.38 8.33
CA ASP A 57 -2.20 -0.01 8.75
C ASP A 57 -1.24 -0.96 8.00
N ILE A 58 -0.73 -1.96 8.71
CA ILE A 58 0.12 -3.03 8.17
C ILE A 58 -0.33 -4.33 8.83
N ASP A 59 -0.95 -5.19 8.03
CA ASP A 59 -1.51 -6.45 8.49
C ASP A 59 -0.83 -7.65 7.79
N ARG A 60 -0.72 -8.77 8.51
CA ARG A 60 -0.26 -10.03 7.93
C ARG A 60 -1.45 -10.79 7.37
N ARG A 61 -1.22 -11.48 6.27
CA ARG A 61 -2.14 -12.46 5.74
C ARG A 61 -1.94 -13.75 6.52
N ASP A 62 -2.49 -13.80 7.72
CA ASP A 62 -2.68 -15.06 8.41
C ASP A 62 -4.12 -15.52 8.10
N GLU A 63 -4.25 -16.79 7.73
CA GLU A 63 -5.53 -17.46 7.51
C GLU A 63 -6.39 -17.38 8.78
N ASN A 64 -7.70 -17.22 8.61
CA ASN A 64 -8.78 -17.23 9.62
C ASN A 64 -9.34 -15.85 9.96
N THR A 65 -10.30 -15.41 9.12
CA THR A 65 -11.35 -14.44 9.49
C THR A 65 -12.56 -15.16 10.11
N TYR A 66 -12.36 -16.33 10.72
CA TYR A 66 -13.34 -16.96 11.59
C TYR A 66 -12.63 -17.39 12.88
N SER A 67 -12.86 -16.62 13.93
CA SER A 67 -12.74 -17.02 15.34
C SER A 67 -14.09 -16.78 15.98
#